data_AF-A0A9W9QD41-F1
#
_entry.id   AF-A0A9W9QD41-F1
#
_cell.length_a   1.000
_cell.length_b   1.000
_cell.length_c   1.000
_cell.angle_alpha   90.00
_cell.angle_beta   90.00
_cell.angle_gamma   90.00
#
_symmetry.space_group_name_H-M   'P 1'
#
loop_
_entity.id
_entity.type
_entity.pdbx_description
1 polymer ?
#
loop_
_entity_poly.entity_id
_entity_poly.type
_entity_poly.pdbx_seq_one_letter_code
_entity_poly.pdbx_strand_id
1 'polypeptide(L)'
;MEKAMIKSHSSPSACEILTPLSRNGTFPSSGAVAAIARQQMQNAGASSPGTSKAEIPDQCEQTEASGSVQRSNESVQQVHEVDTSGARTWRRLIVEYS
;
A
#
# COMPACT_ATOMS: atom_id res chain seq x y z
N MET A 1 -22.12 39.08 27.92
CA MET A 1 -22.05 38.12 26.78
C MET A 1 -20.59 37.76 26.60
N GLU A 2 -20.14 36.71 27.28
CA GLU A 2 -18.75 36.21 27.15
C GLU A 2 -18.65 35.33 25.91
N LYS A 3 -17.85 35.74 24.92
CA LYS A 3 -17.49 34.90 23.79
C LYS A 3 -16.21 34.14 24.15
N ALA A 4 -16.33 32.84 24.39
CA ALA A 4 -15.17 31.97 24.57
C ALA A 4 -14.34 31.94 23.29
N MET A 5 -13.08 32.33 23.38
CA MET A 5 -12.07 32.15 22.32
C MET A 5 -11.73 30.67 22.24
N ILE A 6 -12.22 30.00 21.19
CA ILE A 6 -11.86 28.62 20.90
C ILE A 6 -10.43 28.64 20.36
N LYS A 7 -9.46 28.25 21.19
CA LYS A 7 -8.07 28.11 20.78
C LYS A 7 -7.98 26.92 19.83
N SER A 8 -7.77 27.17 18.55
CA SER A 8 -7.53 26.12 17.56
C SER A 8 -6.21 25.43 17.88
N HIS A 9 -6.27 24.16 18.27
CA HIS A 9 -5.08 23.33 18.44
C HIS A 9 -4.68 22.80 17.06
N SER A 10 -3.54 23.28 16.54
CA SER A 10 -2.91 22.71 15.36
C SER A 10 -2.49 21.28 15.68
N SER A 11 -3.07 20.29 15.00
CA SER A 11 -2.63 18.91 15.12
C SER A 11 -1.22 18.79 14.53
N PRO A 12 -0.30 18.06 15.19
CA PRO A 12 1.04 17.85 14.66
C PRO A 12 0.97 17.19 13.29
N SER A 13 1.84 17.63 12.39
CA SER A 13 1.96 17.00 11.07
C SER A 13 2.37 15.54 11.23
N ALA A 14 1.88 14.66 10.36
CA ALA A 14 2.25 13.24 10.36
C ALA A 14 3.78 13.05 10.38
N CYS A 15 4.54 13.96 9.75
CA CYS A 15 6.01 13.93 9.80
C CYS A 15 6.55 14.14 11.23
N GLU A 16 5.96 15.00 12.05
CA GLU A 16 6.42 15.22 13.43
C GLU A 16 6.16 14.00 14.31
N ILE A 17 5.03 13.31 14.08
CA ILE A 17 4.68 12.08 14.79
C ILE A 17 5.65 10.94 14.43
N LEU A 18 6.07 10.86 13.17
CA LEU A 18 6.95 9.78 12.67
C LEU A 18 8.45 10.08 12.79
N THR A 19 8.84 11.34 12.99
CA THR A 19 10.26 11.76 13.10
C THR A 19 11.03 10.98 14.17
N PRO A 20 10.50 10.76 15.39
CA PRO A 20 11.20 9.95 16.40
C PRO A 20 11.48 8.53 15.94
N LEU A 21 10.53 7.88 15.27
CA LEU A 21 10.69 6.51 14.76
C LEU A 21 11.73 6.46 13.63
N SER A 22 11.71 7.46 12.75
CA SER A 22 12.65 7.53 11.63
C SER A 22 14.09 7.80 12.06
N ARG A 23 14.32 8.55 13.15
CA ARG A 23 15.67 8.92 13.60
C ARG A 23 16.28 7.92 14.58
N ASN A 24 15.45 7.21 15.35
CA ASN A 24 15.92 6.37 16.45
C ASN A 24 15.68 4.87 16.22
N GLY A 25 14.96 4.49 15.17
CA GLY A 25 14.69 3.09 14.87
C GLY A 25 15.85 2.43 14.12
N THR A 26 16.59 1.56 14.81
CA THR A 26 17.35 0.51 14.13
C THR A 26 16.37 -0.55 13.67
N PHE A 27 15.87 -0.42 12.45
CA PHE A 27 15.01 -1.43 11.85
C PHE A 27 15.87 -2.44 11.08
N PRO A 28 15.58 -3.75 11.18
CA PRO A 28 16.23 -4.73 10.34
C PRO A 28 15.92 -4.40 8.87
N SER A 29 16.90 -4.59 8.00
CA SER A 29 16.64 -4.46 6.57
C SER A 29 15.56 -5.46 6.14
N SER A 30 14.76 -5.10 5.13
CA SER A 30 13.75 -6.01 4.56
C SER A 30 14.37 -7.38 4.21
N GLY A 31 15.60 -7.39 3.70
CA GLY A 31 16.35 -8.62 3.44
C GLY A 31 16.68 -9.44 4.69
N ALA A 32 17.01 -8.81 5.82
CA ALA A 32 17.24 -9.49 7.09
C ALA A 32 15.94 -10.14 7.62
N VAL A 33 14.81 -9.44 7.55
CA VAL A 33 13.49 -9.99 7.92
C VAL A 33 13.12 -11.18 7.02
N ALA A 34 13.30 -11.04 5.70
CA ALA A 34 13.01 -12.12 4.74
C ALA A 34 13.94 -13.34 4.93
N ALA A 35 15.19 -13.14 5.35
CA ALA A 35 16.09 -14.23 5.69
C ALA A 35 15.61 -15.01 6.92
N ILE A 36 15.22 -14.30 7.99
CA ILE A 36 14.67 -14.91 9.21
C ILE A 36 13.39 -15.70 8.90
N ALA A 37 12.47 -15.12 8.11
CA ALA A 37 11.23 -15.79 7.71
C ALA A 37 11.50 -17.11 6.96
N ARG A 38 12.43 -17.11 6.01
CA ARG A 38 12.83 -18.32 5.26
C ARG A 38 13.46 -19.38 6.16
N GLN A 39 14.30 -18.97 7.11
CA GLN A 39 14.92 -19.89 8.05
C GLN A 39 13.87 -20.54 8.96
N GLN A 40 12.87 -19.79 9.43
CA GLN A 40 11.77 -20.32 10.23
C GLN A 40 10.97 -21.39 9.46
N MET A 41 10.67 -21.15 8.19
CA MET A 41 9.95 -22.11 7.35
C MET A 41 10.75 -23.40 7.11
N GLN A 42 12.06 -23.29 6.92
CA GLN A 42 12.94 -24.45 6.77
C GLN A 42 13.02 -25.28 8.05
N ASN A 43 13.02 -24.63 9.22
CA ASN A 43 13.03 -25.31 10.52
C ASN A 43 11.66 -25.92 10.90
N ALA A 44 10.56 -25.41 10.31
CA ALA A 44 9.21 -25.91 10.54
C ALA A 44 8.84 -27.15 9.68
N GLY A 45 9.79 -27.74 8.95
CA GLY A 45 9.53 -28.94 8.15
C GLY A 45 8.59 -28.73 6.95
N ALA A 46 8.35 -27.48 6.55
CA ALA A 46 7.64 -27.18 5.32
C ALA A 46 8.59 -27.40 4.14
N SER A 47 8.56 -28.61 3.58
CA SER A 47 9.17 -28.91 2.29
C SER A 47 8.75 -27.88 1.23
N SER A 48 9.73 -27.44 0.46
CA SER A 48 9.66 -26.39 -0.56
C SER A 48 8.49 -26.52 -1.55
N PRO A 49 8.19 -25.42 -2.25
CA PRO A 49 8.24 -25.46 -3.71
C PRO A 49 9.52 -24.78 -4.16
N GLY A 50 10.42 -25.55 -4.75
CA GLY A 50 11.53 -24.98 -5.50
C GLY A 50 11.01 -24.43 -6.82
N THR A 51 11.36 -23.20 -7.13
CA THR A 51 11.51 -22.74 -8.52
C THR A 51 12.77 -21.89 -8.60
N SER A 52 13.89 -22.58 -8.73
CA SER A 52 15.09 -21.97 -9.32
C SER A 52 14.80 -21.72 -10.79
N LYS A 53 14.49 -20.48 -11.17
CA LYS A 53 15.05 -19.84 -12.38
C LYS A 53 14.75 -18.35 -12.32
N ALA A 54 15.80 -17.54 -12.33
CA ALA A 54 15.72 -16.15 -12.72
C ALA A 54 15.34 -16.10 -14.21
N GLU A 55 14.05 -16.04 -14.48
CA GLU A 55 13.49 -15.39 -15.65
C GLU A 55 12.42 -14.45 -15.12
N ILE A 56 12.45 -13.22 -15.60
CA ILE A 56 11.40 -12.24 -15.35
C ILE A 56 10.34 -12.51 -16.42
N PRO A 57 9.16 -13.05 -16.10
CA PRO A 57 7.95 -12.62 -16.77
C PRO A 57 7.40 -11.43 -15.98
N ASP A 58 7.42 -10.27 -16.61
CA ASP A 58 6.60 -9.11 -16.26
C ASP A 58 5.13 -9.46 -16.47
N GLN A 59 4.56 -10.34 -15.65
CA GLN A 59 3.13 -10.59 -15.60
C GLN A 59 2.72 -10.92 -14.16
N CYS A 60 1.92 -10.03 -13.58
CA CYS A 60 1.21 -10.27 -12.33
C CYS A 60 0.35 -11.54 -12.47
N GLU A 61 0.82 -12.67 -11.95
CA GLU A 61 0.02 -13.88 -11.82
C GLU A 61 -1.09 -13.63 -10.79
N GLN A 62 -2.26 -13.26 -11.30
CA GLN A 62 -3.52 -13.37 -10.57
C GLN A 62 -3.76 -14.86 -10.29
N THR A 63 -3.54 -15.24 -9.03
CA THR A 63 -4.02 -16.52 -8.51
C THR A 63 -5.54 -16.43 -8.41
N GLU A 64 -6.21 -16.68 -9.54
CA GLU A 64 -7.67 -16.82 -9.64
C GLU A 64 -8.09 -18.14 -9.00
N ALA A 65 -8.22 -18.12 -7.67
CA ALA A 65 -8.89 -19.17 -6.93
C ALA A 65 -10.39 -19.10 -7.23
N SER A 66 -10.84 -19.95 -8.15
CA SER A 66 -12.21 -20.47 -8.27
C SER A 66 -13.35 -19.44 -8.16
N GLY A 67 -13.47 -18.59 -9.16
CA GLY A 67 -14.71 -17.89 -9.51
C GLY A 67 -14.52 -17.23 -10.87
N SER A 68 -15.24 -17.65 -11.92
CA SER A 68 -15.09 -17.07 -13.26
C SER A 68 -15.79 -15.71 -13.34
N VAL A 69 -15.29 -14.72 -12.59
CA VAL A 69 -15.77 -13.35 -12.67
C VAL A 69 -14.95 -12.67 -13.76
N GLN A 70 -15.45 -12.76 -15.00
CA GLN A 70 -14.71 -12.24 -16.15
C GLN A 70 -14.74 -10.71 -16.14
N ARG A 71 -13.56 -10.09 -16.15
CA ARG A 71 -13.41 -8.64 -16.32
C ARG A 71 -13.96 -8.26 -17.70
N SER A 72 -15.05 -7.49 -17.72
CA SER A 72 -15.81 -7.19 -18.93
C SER A 72 -15.40 -5.86 -19.57
N ASN A 73 -15.12 -4.84 -18.76
CA ASN A 73 -14.76 -3.52 -19.27
C ASN A 73 -13.84 -2.75 -18.30
N GLU A 74 -13.01 -1.86 -18.84
CA GLU A 74 -12.09 -1.01 -18.09
C GLU A 74 -12.09 0.40 -18.68
N SER A 75 -12.31 1.41 -17.85
CA SER A 75 -12.28 2.81 -18.27
C SER A 75 -11.57 3.69 -17.26
N VAL A 76 -10.82 4.69 -17.77
CA VAL A 76 -10.14 5.69 -16.95
C VAL A 76 -10.84 7.02 -17.11
N GLN A 77 -11.16 7.67 -15.99
CA GLN A 77 -11.71 9.02 -16.01
C GLN A 77 -10.80 9.97 -15.24
N GLN A 78 -10.40 11.05 -15.91
CA GLN A 78 -9.70 12.16 -15.29
C GLN A 78 -10.74 13.12 -14.68
N VAL A 79 -10.59 13.40 -13.40
CA VAL A 79 -11.47 14.28 -12.63
C VAL A 79 -10.68 15.50 -12.19
N HIS A 80 -11.29 16.66 -12.34
CA HIS A 80 -10.74 17.94 -11.91
C HIS A 80 -11.81 18.65 -11.08
N GLU A 81 -11.49 18.93 -9.83
CA GLU A 81 -12.35 19.64 -8.89
C GLU A 81 -11.63 20.90 -8.43
N VAL A 82 -12.32 22.04 -8.45
CA VAL A 82 -11.78 23.30 -7.94
C VAL A 82 -12.59 23.71 -6.74
N ASP A 83 -11.92 23.82 -5.59
CA ASP A 83 -12.52 24.23 -4.33
C ASP A 83 -11.85 25.50 -3.79
N THR A 84 -12.23 25.89 -2.56
CA THR A 84 -11.67 27.07 -1.89
C THR A 84 -10.20 26.93 -1.46
N SER A 85 -9.67 25.71 -1.47
CA SER A 85 -8.27 25.38 -1.15
C SER A 85 -7.38 25.25 -2.40
N GLY A 86 -7.99 25.15 -3.59
CA GLY A 86 -7.28 25.15 -4.87
C GLY A 86 -7.90 24.19 -5.88
N ALA A 87 -7.16 23.92 -6.96
CA ALA A 87 -7.53 22.92 -7.95
C ALA A 87 -6.93 21.56 -7.59
N ARG A 88 -7.76 20.52 -7.59
CA ARG A 88 -7.37 19.14 -7.34
C ARG A 88 -7.73 18.28 -8.55
N THR A 89 -6.75 17.53 -9.05
CA THR A 89 -6.92 16.62 -10.18
C THR A 89 -6.60 15.19 -9.75
N TRP A 90 -7.47 14.24 -10.09
CA TRP A 90 -7.23 12.81 -9.88
C TRP A 90 -7.67 11.97 -11.07
N ARG A 91 -7.20 10.72 -11.13
CA ARG A 91 -7.62 9.73 -12.13
C ARG A 91 -8.31 8.58 -11.40
N ARG A 92 -9.49 8.19 -11.87
CA ARG A 92 -10.18 6.98 -11.40
C ARG A 92 -10.14 5.90 -12.46
N LEU A 93 -9.83 4.68 -12.03
CA LEU A 93 -9.92 3.47 -12.84
C LEU A 93 -11.23 2.76 -12.47
N ILE A 94 -12.09 2.52 -13.47
CA ILE A 94 -13.36 1.83 -13.32
C ILE A 94 -13.21 0.49 -14.03
N VAL A 95 -13.47 -0.59 -13.30
CA VAL A 95 -13.39 -1.96 -13.81
C VAL A 95 -14.75 -2.60 -13.60
N GLU A 96 -15.36 -3.04 -14.69
CA GLU A 96 -16.63 -3.76 -14.68
C GLU A 96 -16.37 -5.25 -14.86
N TYR A 97 -17.11 -6.05 -14.12
CA TYR A 97 -17.04 -7.50 -14.13
C TYR A 97 -18.42 -8.06 -14.51
N SER A 98 -18.43 -9.16 -15.26
CA SER A 98 -19.67 -9.85 -15.70
C SER A 98 -20.24 -10.77 -14.63
#